data_AF-A0A3N2MMR1-F1
#
_entry.id   AF-A0A3N2MMR1-F1
#
_cell.length_a   1.000
_cell.length_b   1.000
_cell.length_c   1.000
_cell.angle_alpha   90.00
_cell.angle_beta   90.00
_cell.angle_gamma   90.00
#
_symmetry.space_group_name_H-M   'P 1'
#
loop_
_entity.id
_entity.type
_entity.pdbx_description
1 polymer ?
#
loop_
_entity_poly.entity_id
_entity_poly.type
_entity_poly.pdbx_seq_one_letter_code
_entity_poly.pdbx_strand_id
1 'polypeptide(L)'
;MKRKSENTDGILEQFAKMKERHPDALLLFRIGDTYQSFKQDAVKASTILDIETRDKKLDGKEVRSVEFPHHALDTYLPKLVRAGMRVAICEQLEKPQKIEKEKSQSQSNTNEADMPRKKKEQATQEEPVKSVKADKPAEERKTEVKTGESQEAKAERKPREPQMVTVNGDKVTHGHAYQSKTNPEDWYFTAKINGEQLKPQKMDPADLAAYQKKEMTVPQLMERYYPTKLMQRAPDVAFQVANVVPGPDQRPLSVDKFNVYKEKDEQRPDFGRYKFYAEVDGQKMSTVASRQDLNAYFDRVQTPGQLVEKNFGERLHLPSHYQQFRLPEGVEASAVRIAKDRSDNKWKVSADLGEHGRTDKKEISFDDGFALFKTKTATREQIAAKYLGEDIRTMLNGPAMNMERSQSMKM
;
A
#
# COMPACT_ATOMS: atom_id res chain seq x y z
N MET A 1 20.72 -29.54 40.60
CA MET A 1 20.30 -29.58 39.19
C MET A 1 21.29 -28.79 38.35
N LYS A 2 22.09 -29.45 37.49
CA LYS A 2 23.01 -28.79 36.55
C LYS A 2 22.17 -28.03 35.51
N ARG A 3 22.43 -26.73 35.34
CA ARG A 3 21.88 -25.93 34.25
C ARG A 3 22.44 -26.48 32.93
N LYS A 4 21.56 -26.89 32.01
CA LYS A 4 21.91 -27.28 30.64
C LYS A 4 22.62 -26.10 29.96
N SER A 5 23.78 -26.36 29.39
CA SER A 5 24.55 -25.42 28.57
C SER A 5 23.72 -24.98 27.36
N GLU A 6 23.88 -23.71 27.00
CA GLU A 6 23.27 -23.07 25.84
C GLU A 6 23.50 -23.90 24.55
N ASN A 7 22.43 -24.04 23.79
CA ASN A 7 22.33 -24.93 22.64
C ASN A 7 23.13 -24.35 21.45
N THR A 8 24.43 -24.63 21.40
CA THR A 8 25.29 -24.32 20.25
C THR A 8 25.21 -25.46 19.23
N ASP A 9 24.03 -25.64 18.62
CA ASP A 9 23.86 -26.59 17.52
C ASP A 9 24.82 -26.19 16.38
N GLY A 10 25.59 -27.14 15.84
CA GLY A 10 26.51 -26.91 14.72
C GLY A 10 25.75 -26.43 13.47
N ILE A 11 26.41 -25.70 12.58
CA ILE A 11 25.77 -25.17 11.35
C ILE A 11 25.15 -26.30 10.51
N LEU A 12 25.81 -27.46 10.44
CA LEU A 12 25.28 -28.63 9.72
C LEU A 12 24.06 -29.25 10.40
N GLU A 13 23.96 -29.16 11.72
CA GLU A 13 22.79 -29.63 12.49
C GLU A 13 21.61 -28.68 12.30
N GLN A 14 21.87 -27.38 12.35
CA GLN A 14 20.88 -26.36 12.02
C GLN A 14 20.39 -26.50 10.57
N PHE A 15 21.29 -26.75 9.62
CA PHE A 15 20.94 -27.04 8.23
C PHE A 15 20.03 -28.27 8.13
N ALA A 16 20.37 -29.37 8.80
CA ALA A 16 19.55 -30.59 8.77
C ALA A 16 18.14 -30.34 9.34
N LYS A 17 18.05 -29.64 10.47
CA LYS A 17 16.78 -29.29 11.12
C LYS A 17 15.91 -28.36 10.26
N MET A 18 16.52 -27.37 9.61
CA MET A 18 15.81 -26.49 8.69
C MET A 18 15.38 -27.21 7.42
N LYS A 19 16.19 -28.18 6.95
CA LYS A 19 15.84 -29.00 5.79
C LYS A 19 14.71 -29.97 6.06
N GLU A 20 14.60 -30.49 7.29
CA GLU A 20 13.45 -31.29 7.71
C GLU A 20 12.14 -30.48 7.70
N ARG A 21 12.20 -29.22 8.13
CA ARG A 21 11.04 -28.30 8.11
C ARG A 21 10.69 -27.80 6.70
N HIS A 22 11.69 -27.72 5.83
CA HIS A 22 11.55 -27.21 4.46
C HIS A 22 12.26 -28.15 3.47
N PRO A 23 11.72 -29.36 3.24
CA PRO A 23 12.39 -30.39 2.44
C PRO A 23 12.53 -30.00 0.96
N ASP A 24 11.61 -29.19 0.47
CA ASP A 24 11.50 -28.76 -0.93
C ASP A 24 12.18 -27.40 -1.20
N ALA A 25 12.63 -26.69 -0.16
CA ALA A 25 13.31 -25.41 -0.30
C ALA A 25 14.83 -25.56 -0.36
N LEU A 26 15.49 -24.82 -1.24
CA LEU A 26 16.92 -24.61 -1.24
C LEU A 26 17.29 -23.66 -0.09
N LEU A 27 18.16 -24.10 0.81
CA LEU A 27 18.53 -23.30 1.98
C LEU A 27 19.79 -22.46 1.72
N LEU A 28 19.70 -21.16 1.99
CA LEU A 28 20.83 -20.21 1.99
C LEU A 28 21.07 -19.74 3.43
N PHE A 29 22.18 -20.17 4.02
CA PHE A 29 22.59 -19.76 5.36
C PHE A 29 23.54 -18.58 5.30
N ARG A 30 23.24 -17.52 6.05
CA ARG A 30 24.18 -16.41 6.24
C ARG A 30 25.22 -16.80 7.28
N ILE A 31 26.46 -16.91 6.83
CA ILE A 31 27.61 -17.22 7.68
C ILE A 31 28.63 -16.11 7.47
N GLY A 32 28.73 -15.23 8.46
CA GLY A 32 29.51 -14.00 8.35
C GLY A 32 29.00 -13.11 7.22
N ASP A 33 29.88 -12.81 6.26
CA ASP A 33 29.59 -11.92 5.12
C ASP A 33 29.12 -12.64 3.85
N THR A 34 28.87 -13.95 3.94
CA THR A 34 28.56 -14.80 2.79
C THR A 34 27.27 -15.59 3.01
N TYR A 35 26.54 -15.83 1.92
CA TYR A 35 25.51 -16.87 1.88
C TYR A 35 26.13 -18.18 1.43
N GLN A 36 25.83 -19.25 2.16
CA GLN A 36 26.32 -20.59 1.88
C GLN A 36 25.16 -21.58 1.78
N SER A 37 25.26 -22.50 0.83
CA SER A 37 24.38 -23.68 0.74
C SER A 37 25.22 -24.95 0.78
N PHE A 38 24.62 -26.07 1.21
CA PHE A 38 25.35 -27.29 1.53
C PHE A 38 24.72 -28.54 0.89
N LYS A 39 25.51 -29.60 0.73
CA LYS A 39 25.08 -30.93 0.25
C LYS A 39 24.39 -30.84 -1.12
N GLN A 40 23.23 -31.46 -1.28
CA GLN A 40 22.48 -31.47 -2.54
C GLN A 40 21.99 -30.08 -2.96
N ASP A 41 21.71 -29.20 -2.01
CA ASP A 41 21.31 -27.83 -2.29
C ASP A 41 22.47 -27.03 -2.90
N ALA A 42 23.71 -27.30 -2.46
CA ALA A 42 24.90 -26.71 -3.07
C ALA A 42 25.08 -27.10 -4.54
N VAL A 43 24.85 -28.37 -4.89
CA VAL A 43 24.96 -28.87 -6.27
C VAL A 43 23.91 -28.22 -7.17
N LYS A 44 22.67 -28.09 -6.68
CA LYS A 44 21.58 -27.41 -7.39
C LYS A 44 21.86 -25.92 -7.58
N ALA A 45 22.26 -25.22 -6.52
CA ALA A 45 22.61 -23.81 -6.60
C ALA A 45 23.82 -23.58 -7.52
N SER A 46 24.84 -24.43 -7.47
CA SER A 46 26.00 -24.34 -8.36
C SER A 46 25.60 -24.39 -9.84
N THR A 47 24.73 -25.33 -10.19
CA THR A 47 24.25 -25.49 -11.58
C THR A 47 23.43 -24.28 -12.05
N ILE A 48 22.60 -23.70 -11.18
CA ILE A 48 21.70 -22.58 -11.56
C ILE A 48 22.43 -21.23 -11.55
N LEU A 49 23.34 -21.04 -10.59
CA LEU A 49 24.04 -19.78 -10.39
C LEU A 49 25.34 -19.67 -11.18
N ASP A 50 25.80 -20.78 -11.76
CA ASP A 50 27.09 -20.92 -12.43
C ASP A 50 28.26 -20.56 -11.49
N ILE A 51 28.21 -21.13 -10.27
CA ILE A 51 29.23 -20.97 -9.23
C ILE A 51 29.80 -22.33 -8.91
N GLU A 52 31.12 -22.47 -8.94
CA GLU A 52 31.79 -23.74 -8.63
C GLU A 52 31.53 -24.17 -7.17
N THR A 53 31.18 -25.44 -6.98
CA THR A 53 31.10 -26.04 -5.64
C THR A 53 32.50 -26.27 -5.05
N ARG A 54 32.66 -26.05 -3.74
CA ARG A 54 33.87 -26.34 -2.99
C ARG A 54 33.59 -27.32 -1.85
N ASP A 55 34.52 -28.23 -1.60
CA ASP A 55 34.48 -29.08 -0.42
C ASP A 55 35.07 -28.32 0.78
N LYS A 56 34.30 -28.25 1.87
CA LYS A 56 34.61 -27.47 3.06
C LYS A 56 34.43 -28.34 4.30
N LYS A 57 35.37 -28.26 5.23
CA LYS A 57 35.24 -28.94 6.53
C LYS A 57 34.41 -28.07 7.47
N LEU A 58 33.22 -28.52 7.83
CA LEU A 58 32.30 -27.84 8.74
C LEU A 58 31.84 -28.83 9.81
N ASP A 59 31.86 -28.42 11.08
CA ASP A 59 31.50 -29.28 12.23
C ASP A 59 32.20 -30.66 12.22
N GLY A 60 33.48 -30.67 11.83
CA GLY A 60 34.31 -31.90 11.74
C GLY A 60 34.02 -32.80 10.53
N LYS A 61 33.06 -32.47 9.67
CA LYS A 61 32.70 -33.25 8.48
C LYS A 61 33.03 -32.49 7.20
N GLU A 62 33.46 -33.21 6.17
CA GLU A 62 33.67 -32.63 4.84
C GLU A 62 32.33 -32.56 4.10
N VAL A 63 31.96 -31.37 3.63
CA VAL A 63 30.68 -31.12 2.96
C VAL A 63 30.89 -30.28 1.71
N ARG A 64 30.17 -30.65 0.65
CA ARG A 64 30.12 -29.86 -0.57
C ARG A 64 29.28 -28.62 -0.35
N SER A 65 29.81 -27.46 -0.72
CA SER A 65 29.23 -26.15 -0.46
C SER A 65 29.34 -25.23 -1.67
N VAL A 66 28.45 -24.24 -1.74
CA VAL A 66 28.54 -23.12 -2.67
C VAL A 66 28.35 -21.84 -1.85
N GLU A 67 29.14 -20.82 -2.15
CA GLU A 67 29.14 -19.57 -1.40
C GLU A 67 29.17 -18.35 -2.33
N PHE A 68 28.49 -17.28 -1.92
CA PHE A 68 28.59 -15.98 -2.58
C PHE A 68 28.47 -14.83 -1.56
N PRO A 69 29.02 -13.64 -1.84
CA PRO A 69 28.96 -12.50 -0.92
C PRO A 69 27.52 -12.05 -0.64
N HIS A 70 27.22 -11.61 0.59
CA HIS A 70 25.84 -11.28 0.99
C HIS A 70 25.19 -10.21 0.10
N HIS A 71 25.96 -9.22 -0.37
CA HIS A 71 25.49 -8.16 -1.25
C HIS A 71 25.10 -8.66 -2.65
N ALA A 72 25.56 -9.84 -3.05
CA ALA A 72 25.20 -10.47 -4.31
C ALA A 72 23.87 -11.24 -4.23
N LEU A 73 23.21 -11.27 -3.06
CA LEU A 73 21.91 -11.92 -2.89
C LEU A 73 20.85 -11.38 -3.87
N ASP A 74 20.77 -10.06 -4.04
CA ASP A 74 19.81 -9.44 -4.96
C ASP A 74 20.05 -9.81 -6.42
N THR A 75 21.26 -10.26 -6.75
CA THR A 75 21.62 -10.74 -8.10
C THR A 75 21.28 -12.23 -8.27
N TYR A 76 21.59 -13.05 -7.26
CA TYR A 76 21.49 -14.51 -7.37
C TYR A 76 20.13 -15.07 -6.96
N LEU A 77 19.46 -14.48 -5.98
CA LEU A 77 18.15 -14.93 -5.52
C LEU A 77 17.09 -14.96 -6.65
N PRO A 78 16.98 -13.92 -7.53
CA PRO A 78 16.06 -13.98 -8.65
C PRO A 78 16.37 -15.09 -9.66
N LYS A 79 17.63 -15.47 -9.83
CA LYS A 79 18.02 -16.57 -10.74
C LYS A 79 17.53 -17.92 -10.20
N LEU A 80 17.70 -18.18 -8.90
CA LEU A 80 17.19 -19.38 -8.24
C LEU A 80 15.67 -19.48 -8.34
N VAL A 81 14.97 -18.38 -8.06
CA VAL A 81 13.50 -18.35 -8.12
C VAL A 81 12.99 -18.55 -9.55
N ARG A 82 13.62 -17.94 -10.57
CA ARG A 82 13.26 -18.15 -11.98
C ARG A 82 13.51 -19.57 -12.46
N ALA A 83 14.49 -20.27 -11.88
CA ALA A 83 14.71 -21.70 -12.13
C ALA A 83 13.70 -22.62 -11.43
N GLY A 84 12.65 -22.06 -10.79
CA GLY A 84 11.60 -22.82 -10.12
C GLY A 84 11.98 -23.30 -8.71
N MET A 85 13.11 -22.86 -8.16
CA MET A 85 13.52 -23.24 -6.81
C MET A 85 12.78 -22.39 -5.78
N ARG A 86 12.15 -23.04 -4.80
CA ARG A 86 11.78 -22.39 -3.53
C ARG A 86 13.06 -22.16 -2.75
N VAL A 87 13.31 -20.93 -2.29
CA VAL A 87 14.55 -20.59 -1.56
C VAL A 87 14.19 -20.11 -0.16
N ALA A 88 14.83 -20.68 0.86
CA ALA A 88 14.71 -20.22 2.24
C ALA A 88 16.03 -19.55 2.66
N ILE A 89 15.92 -18.33 3.18
CA ILE A 89 17.08 -17.55 3.63
C ILE A 89 17.13 -17.63 5.15
N CYS A 90 18.24 -18.14 5.67
CA CYS A 90 18.50 -18.27 7.10
C CYS A 90 19.49 -17.19 7.53
N GLU A 91 18.99 -16.20 8.25
CA GLU A 91 19.77 -15.08 8.81
C GLU A 91 20.27 -15.41 10.22
N GLN A 92 21.47 -14.95 10.56
CA GLN A 92 21.99 -15.05 11.93
C GLN A 92 21.39 -13.92 12.76
N LEU A 93 20.58 -14.27 13.77
CA LEU A 93 19.85 -13.30 14.60
C LEU A 93 20.71 -12.67 15.72
N GLU A 94 21.91 -13.20 15.98
CA GLU A 94 22.75 -12.74 17.08
C GLU A 94 23.53 -11.47 16.74
N LYS A 95 23.56 -10.50 17.67
CA LYS A 95 24.45 -9.33 17.60
C LYS A 95 25.90 -9.83 17.65
N PRO A 96 26.79 -9.43 16.73
CA PRO A 96 28.20 -9.79 16.83
C PRO A 96 28.75 -9.21 18.13
N GLN A 97 29.11 -10.07 19.08
CA GLN A 97 29.94 -9.66 20.20
C GLN A 97 31.24 -9.13 19.59
N LYS A 98 31.60 -7.88 19.93
CA LYS A 98 32.88 -7.30 19.59
C LYS A 98 33.98 -8.17 20.16
N ILE A 99 34.54 -9.05 19.35
CA ILE A 99 35.86 -9.63 19.60
C ILE A 99 36.85 -8.57 19.11
N GLU A 100 37.40 -7.83 20.07
CA GLU A 100 38.56 -6.99 19.85
C GLU A 100 39.67 -7.85 19.26
N LYS A 101 40.05 -7.56 18.01
CA LYS A 101 41.22 -8.16 17.39
C LYS A 101 42.46 -7.57 18.03
N GLU A 102 43.07 -8.35 18.93
CA GLU A 102 44.48 -8.21 19.27
C GLU A 102 45.31 -8.23 17.97
N LYS A 103 46.01 -7.14 17.70
CA LYS A 103 46.97 -7.05 16.60
C LYS A 103 48.21 -7.86 16.99
N SER A 104 48.39 -9.03 16.38
CA SER A 104 49.69 -9.68 16.29
C SER A 104 50.56 -8.89 15.32
N GLN A 105 51.72 -8.46 15.81
CA GLN A 105 52.77 -7.80 15.05
C GLN A 105 53.41 -8.78 14.03
N SER A 106 53.71 -8.27 12.84
CA SER A 106 54.87 -8.72 12.06
C SER A 106 55.41 -7.55 11.24
N GLN A 107 56.68 -7.27 11.46
CA GLN A 107 57.49 -6.14 10.97
C GLN A 107 57.82 -6.25 9.47
N SER A 108 57.98 -5.10 8.79
CA SER A 108 59.16 -4.79 7.96
C SER A 108 59.12 -3.33 7.43
N ASN A 109 60.03 -2.52 7.98
CA ASN A 109 60.97 -1.55 7.38
C ASN A 109 60.86 -1.31 5.85
N THR A 110 61.15 -0.15 5.23
CA THR A 110 61.71 1.18 5.58
C THR A 110 61.70 2.01 4.27
N ASN A 111 61.52 3.33 4.35
CA ASN A 111 62.38 4.40 3.77
C ASN A 111 61.62 5.68 3.38
N GLU A 112 62.15 6.79 3.91
CA GLU A 112 61.89 8.18 3.56
C GLU A 112 62.41 8.52 2.16
N ALA A 113 61.75 9.48 1.47
CA ALA A 113 62.40 10.67 0.90
C ALA A 113 61.41 11.60 0.18
N ASP A 114 61.54 12.88 0.52
CA ASP A 114 61.38 14.10 -0.28
C ASP A 114 60.02 14.62 -0.84
N MET A 115 59.77 15.88 -0.46
CA MET A 115 58.86 16.88 -1.03
C MET A 115 59.46 17.47 -2.34
N PRO A 116 58.81 18.37 -3.17
CA PRO A 116 57.79 19.36 -2.78
C PRO A 116 56.65 19.74 -3.78
N ARG A 117 55.60 20.33 -3.19
CA ARG A 117 54.78 21.51 -3.58
C ARG A 117 54.59 21.85 -5.08
N LYS A 118 53.32 22.05 -5.47
CA LYS A 118 52.90 23.15 -6.36
C LYS A 118 51.50 23.71 -6.01
N LYS A 119 51.45 25.05 -5.99
CA LYS A 119 50.36 25.99 -5.65
C LYS A 119 49.24 26.06 -6.70
N LYS A 120 48.06 26.50 -6.27
CA LYS A 120 47.15 27.48 -6.94
C LYS A 120 46.11 27.94 -5.91
N GLU A 121 46.31 29.09 -5.25
CA GLU A 121 45.86 30.45 -5.61
C GLU A 121 44.36 30.73 -5.41
N GLN A 122 44.10 31.58 -4.41
CA GLN A 122 42.86 32.29 -4.08
C GLN A 122 42.75 33.57 -4.92
N ALA A 123 41.52 33.99 -5.22
CA ALA A 123 41.18 35.38 -5.52
C ALA A 123 39.89 35.75 -4.78
N THR A 124 39.85 36.95 -4.21
CA THR A 124 38.74 37.47 -3.40
C THR A 124 38.36 38.88 -3.87
N GLN A 125 37.09 39.20 -3.64
CA GLN A 125 36.44 40.51 -3.41
C GLN A 125 35.98 41.35 -4.62
N GLU A 126 34.71 41.78 -4.54
CA GLU A 126 34.33 43.20 -4.53
C GLU A 126 32.96 43.40 -3.84
N GLU A 127 32.86 44.38 -2.94
CA GLU A 127 31.65 44.88 -2.27
C GLU A 127 31.04 46.07 -3.06
N PRO A 128 29.80 46.51 -2.73
CA PRO A 128 29.47 47.93 -2.84
C PRO A 128 28.92 48.57 -1.55
N VAL A 129 29.67 49.59 -1.11
CA VAL A 129 29.33 50.98 -0.67
C VAL A 129 28.02 51.30 0.07
N LYS A 130 28.18 52.02 1.20
CA LYS A 130 27.18 52.65 2.10
C LYS A 130 26.63 54.00 1.60
N SER A 131 25.42 54.37 2.03
CA SER A 131 24.97 55.78 2.17
C SER A 131 24.05 55.97 3.41
N VAL A 132 23.92 57.20 3.91
CA VAL A 132 23.93 57.61 5.33
C VAL A 132 22.67 58.40 5.76
N LYS A 133 22.20 58.18 7.02
CA LYS A 133 21.45 58.98 8.04
C LYS A 133 20.26 59.93 7.74
N ALA A 134 19.24 59.88 8.62
CA ALA A 134 18.71 60.97 9.49
C ALA A 134 17.54 60.41 10.35
N ASP A 135 17.67 60.25 11.69
CA ASP A 135 17.31 61.16 12.81
C ASP A 135 16.04 60.69 13.59
N LYS A 136 16.16 60.68 14.92
CA LYS A 136 15.19 60.31 15.99
C LYS A 136 14.67 61.59 16.68
N PRO A 137 13.57 61.64 17.49
CA PRO A 137 13.23 60.72 18.60
C PRO A 137 11.72 60.33 18.72
N ALA A 138 11.38 59.06 19.00
CA ALA A 138 11.12 58.42 20.31
C ALA A 138 9.73 58.69 20.94
N GLU A 139 8.80 57.72 20.84
CA GLU A 139 7.98 57.25 21.97
C GLU A 139 7.37 55.85 21.73
N GLU A 140 7.74 54.94 22.62
CA GLU A 140 7.18 53.65 23.08
C GLU A 140 6.14 52.85 22.25
N ARG A 141 6.49 51.61 21.85
CA ARG A 141 6.00 50.32 22.43
C ARG A 141 6.32 49.10 21.54
N LYS A 142 6.81 48.04 22.21
CA LYS A 142 6.79 46.59 21.87
C LYS A 142 7.49 46.11 20.58
N THR A 143 8.61 45.39 20.75
CA THR A 143 8.84 43.98 20.36
C THR A 143 10.34 43.69 20.34
N GLU A 144 10.81 42.69 21.11
CA GLU A 144 12.15 42.14 20.95
C GLU A 144 12.05 40.71 20.43
N VAL A 145 12.41 40.58 19.15
CA VAL A 145 12.97 39.39 18.52
C VAL A 145 14.41 39.26 19.02
N LYS A 146 14.83 38.06 19.44
CA LYS A 146 16.26 37.68 19.44
C LYS A 146 16.49 36.63 18.37
N THR A 147 16.86 37.12 17.19
CA THR A 147 17.69 36.44 16.20
C THR A 147 19.08 36.27 16.81
N GLY A 148 19.50 35.01 16.99
CA GLY A 148 20.89 34.65 17.21
C GLY A 148 21.32 33.75 16.06
N GLU A 149 22.34 34.19 15.31
CA GLU A 149 23.07 33.39 14.34
C GLU A 149 23.51 32.06 14.97
N SER A 150 23.44 30.98 14.20
CA SER A 150 24.10 29.74 14.57
C SER A 150 24.63 29.06 13.31
N GLN A 151 25.95 29.08 13.24
CA GLN A 151 26.81 28.43 12.27
C GLN A 151 26.40 26.97 12.08
N GLU A 152 26.40 26.53 10.81
CA GLU A 152 26.19 25.14 10.42
C GLU A 152 27.37 24.26 10.87
N ALA A 153 27.33 23.85 12.13
CA ALA A 153 27.94 22.60 12.54
C ALA A 153 27.02 21.47 12.05
N LYS A 154 27.56 20.53 11.26
CA LYS A 154 26.90 19.30 10.83
C LYS A 154 26.70 18.39 12.06
N ALA A 155 25.75 18.79 12.90
CA ALA A 155 25.34 18.05 14.08
C ALA A 155 24.70 16.74 13.64
N GLU A 156 25.32 15.64 14.06
CA GLU A 156 24.75 14.30 13.99
C GLU A 156 23.35 14.35 14.61
N ARG A 157 22.30 14.32 13.76
CA ARG A 157 20.91 14.50 14.20
C ARG A 157 20.56 13.32 15.09
N LYS A 158 20.49 13.55 16.40
CA LYS A 158 19.91 12.58 17.35
C LYS A 158 18.57 12.10 16.80
N PRO A 159 18.30 10.77 16.78
CA PRO A 159 17.02 10.24 16.30
C PRO A 159 15.88 10.91 17.06
N ARG A 160 15.04 11.68 16.36
CA ARG A 160 13.82 12.22 16.96
C ARG A 160 12.87 11.05 17.20
N GLU A 161 12.21 11.06 18.35
CA GLU A 161 11.16 10.08 18.62
C GLU A 161 10.09 10.15 17.52
N PRO A 162 9.56 9.00 17.08
CA PRO A 162 8.56 8.99 16.04
C PRO A 162 7.31 9.73 16.51
N GLN A 163 6.71 10.52 15.62
CA GLN A 163 5.46 11.22 15.90
C GLN A 163 4.30 10.25 16.14
N MET A 164 4.37 9.06 15.56
CA MET A 164 3.50 7.92 15.90
C MET A 164 4.11 6.60 15.42
N VAL A 165 3.60 5.49 15.95
CA VAL A 165 3.86 4.13 15.47
C VAL A 165 2.55 3.54 14.96
N THR A 166 2.55 2.96 13.76
CA THR A 166 1.35 2.35 13.16
C THR A 166 1.02 1.01 13.83
N VAL A 167 -0.16 0.46 13.56
CA VAL A 167 -0.57 -0.87 14.04
C VAL A 167 0.37 -1.98 13.55
N ASN A 168 1.08 -1.76 12.44
CA ASN A 168 2.06 -2.68 11.87
C ASN A 168 3.47 -2.49 12.46
N GLY A 169 3.64 -1.58 13.42
CA GLY A 169 4.94 -1.24 14.02
C GLY A 169 5.78 -0.27 13.18
N ASP A 170 5.23 0.31 12.10
CA ASP A 170 5.96 1.26 11.27
C ASP A 170 6.10 2.60 12.00
N LYS A 171 7.28 3.22 11.92
CA LYS A 171 7.57 4.49 12.59
C LYS A 171 7.30 5.67 11.67
N VAL A 172 6.32 6.49 12.02
CA VAL A 172 6.07 7.77 11.34
C VAL A 172 6.97 8.82 11.98
N THR A 173 8.07 9.15 11.34
CA THR A 173 9.10 10.04 11.92
C THR A 173 8.84 11.51 11.64
N HIS A 174 8.10 11.82 10.57
CA HIS A 174 7.89 13.20 10.15
C HIS A 174 6.69 13.35 9.22
N GLY A 175 5.56 13.82 9.75
CA GLY A 175 4.41 14.34 9.00
C GLY A 175 4.37 15.85 9.06
N HIS A 176 4.17 16.52 7.92
CA HIS A 176 4.00 17.96 7.85
C HIS A 176 3.19 18.37 6.61
N ALA A 177 2.58 19.55 6.70
CA ALA A 177 2.01 20.25 5.56
C ALA A 177 3.02 21.25 4.97
N TYR A 178 3.02 21.42 3.66
CA TYR A 178 3.82 22.41 2.97
C TYR A 178 3.07 22.99 1.76
N GLN A 179 3.36 24.25 1.43
CA GLN A 179 2.79 24.95 0.28
C GLN A 179 3.50 24.54 -1.01
N SER A 180 2.75 24.43 -2.11
CA SER A 180 3.33 24.15 -3.42
C SER A 180 4.26 25.27 -3.88
N LYS A 181 5.33 24.88 -4.57
CA LYS A 181 6.22 25.85 -5.24
C LYS A 181 5.64 26.38 -6.55
N THR A 182 4.70 25.66 -7.15
CA THR A 182 4.14 26.00 -8.48
C THR A 182 2.78 26.68 -8.40
N ASN A 183 1.99 26.37 -7.36
CA ASN A 183 0.67 26.96 -7.14
C ASN A 183 0.52 27.33 -5.66
N PRO A 184 0.68 28.61 -5.29
CA PRO A 184 0.63 29.04 -3.89
C PRO A 184 -0.68 28.66 -3.16
N GLU A 185 -1.78 28.49 -3.89
CA GLU A 185 -3.06 28.07 -3.28
C GLU A 185 -3.08 26.59 -2.88
N ASP A 186 -2.19 25.77 -3.44
CA ASP A 186 -2.15 24.34 -3.16
C ASP A 186 -1.24 24.04 -1.97
N TRP A 187 -1.84 23.44 -0.93
CA TRP A 187 -1.11 22.85 0.18
C TRP A 187 -1.11 21.34 0.08
N TYR A 188 -0.02 20.73 0.52
CA TYR A 188 0.17 19.29 0.48
C TYR A 188 0.58 18.76 1.86
N PHE A 189 0.00 17.63 2.24
CA PHE A 189 0.42 16.86 3.40
C PHE A 189 1.27 15.67 2.96
N THR A 190 2.38 15.45 3.63
CA THR A 190 3.23 14.28 3.42
C THR A 190 3.83 13.77 4.73
N ALA A 191 4.14 12.48 4.77
CA ALA A 191 4.75 11.85 5.92
C ALA A 191 5.90 10.92 5.53
N LYS A 192 6.84 10.73 6.46
CA LYS A 192 7.90 9.73 6.37
C LYS A 192 7.58 8.53 7.25
N ILE A 193 7.52 7.35 6.65
CA ILE A 193 7.32 6.07 7.33
C ILE A 193 8.59 5.25 7.16
N ASN A 194 9.20 4.80 8.25
CA ASN A 194 10.45 4.02 8.24
C ASN A 194 11.58 4.69 7.40
N GLY A 195 11.61 6.02 7.36
CA GLY A 195 12.56 6.81 6.58
C GLY A 195 12.14 7.11 5.13
N GLU A 196 11.14 6.41 4.59
CA GLU A 196 10.63 6.61 3.23
C GLU A 196 9.56 7.70 3.18
N GLN A 197 9.69 8.64 2.24
CA GLN A 197 8.74 9.74 2.04
C GLN A 197 7.52 9.26 1.24
N LEU A 198 6.32 9.42 1.79
CA LEU A 198 5.07 9.14 1.08
C LEU A 198 4.81 10.18 -0.01
N LYS A 199 4.11 9.75 -1.06
CA LYS A 199 3.68 10.64 -2.13
C LYS A 199 2.74 11.73 -1.58
N PRO A 200 3.08 13.02 -1.71
CA PRO A 200 2.27 14.10 -1.16
C PRO A 200 0.82 14.08 -1.62
N GLN A 201 -0.09 14.42 -0.72
CA GLN A 201 -1.53 14.50 -0.94
C GLN A 201 -1.95 15.96 -0.83
N LYS A 202 -2.72 16.47 -1.80
CA LYS A 202 -3.27 17.83 -1.73
C LYS A 202 -4.24 17.91 -0.56
N MET A 203 -4.11 18.94 0.26
CA MET A 203 -4.94 19.16 1.44
C MET A 203 -6.24 19.84 1.07
N ASP A 204 -7.29 19.49 1.81
CA ASP A 204 -8.54 20.22 1.85
C ASP A 204 -8.34 21.57 2.57
N PRO A 205 -8.93 22.69 2.11
CA PRO A 205 -8.81 23.97 2.80
C PRO A 205 -9.25 23.95 4.26
N ALA A 206 -10.28 23.17 4.60
CA ALA A 206 -10.75 23.04 5.99
C ALA A 206 -9.71 22.36 6.89
N ASP A 207 -9.10 21.29 6.37
CA ASP A 207 -8.03 20.54 7.02
C ASP A 207 -6.77 21.42 7.20
N LEU A 208 -6.43 22.23 6.21
CA LEU A 208 -5.31 23.18 6.32
C LEU A 208 -5.56 24.21 7.42
N ALA A 209 -6.76 24.80 7.48
CA ALA A 209 -7.12 25.78 8.50
C ALA A 209 -7.04 25.17 9.91
N ALA A 210 -7.55 23.95 10.09
CA ALA A 210 -7.44 23.22 11.36
C ALA A 210 -5.99 22.89 11.73
N TYR A 211 -5.15 22.50 10.75
CA TYR A 211 -3.73 22.26 10.98
C TYR A 211 -2.97 23.52 11.38
N GLN A 212 -3.22 24.66 10.72
CA GLN A 212 -2.61 25.95 11.07
C GLN A 212 -3.01 26.42 12.47
N LYS A 213 -4.26 26.16 12.88
CA LYS A 213 -4.75 26.42 14.25
C LYS A 213 -4.27 25.38 15.28
N LYS A 214 -3.54 24.35 14.86
CA LYS A 214 -3.13 23.19 15.69
C LYS A 214 -4.31 22.41 16.29
N GLU A 215 -5.48 22.53 15.68
CA GLU A 215 -6.70 21.77 16.03
C GLU A 215 -6.65 20.37 15.44
N MET A 216 -5.83 20.16 14.41
CA MET A 216 -5.60 18.86 13.80
C MET A 216 -4.15 18.40 13.94
N THR A 217 -3.99 17.16 14.39
CA THR A 217 -2.70 16.52 14.69
C THR A 217 -2.17 15.69 13.50
N VAL A 218 -0.89 15.32 13.54
CA VAL A 218 -0.29 14.45 12.52
C VAL A 218 -1.00 13.08 12.42
N PRO A 219 -1.34 12.38 13.52
CA PRO A 219 -2.14 11.15 13.45
C PRO A 219 -3.46 11.32 12.71
N GLN A 220 -4.22 12.39 12.98
CA GLN A 220 -5.48 12.67 12.29
C GLN A 220 -5.27 12.96 10.79
N LEU A 221 -4.20 13.71 10.45
CA LEU A 221 -3.81 13.92 9.05
C LEU A 221 -3.39 12.61 8.37
N MET A 222 -2.69 11.72 9.06
CA MET A 222 -2.33 10.40 8.56
C MET A 222 -3.58 9.55 8.27
N GLU A 223 -4.58 9.55 9.16
CA GLU A 223 -5.86 8.88 8.96
C GLU A 223 -6.62 9.44 7.75
N ARG A 224 -6.60 10.77 7.58
CA ARG A 224 -7.32 11.46 6.50
C ARG A 224 -6.69 11.20 5.13
N TYR A 225 -5.36 11.32 5.03
CA TYR A 225 -4.65 11.36 3.73
C TYR A 225 -3.92 10.05 3.39
N TYR A 226 -3.61 9.21 4.36
CA TYR A 226 -2.95 7.91 4.18
C TYR A 226 -3.60 6.80 5.01
N PRO A 227 -4.94 6.61 4.94
CA PRO A 227 -5.66 5.68 5.81
C PRO A 227 -5.12 4.25 5.74
N THR A 228 -4.78 3.79 4.53
CA THR A 228 -4.26 2.43 4.30
C THR A 228 -2.91 2.17 4.97
N LYS A 229 -2.11 3.21 5.21
CA LYS A 229 -0.82 3.08 5.92
C LYS A 229 -0.99 2.80 7.41
N LEU A 230 -2.17 3.06 7.96
CA LEU A 230 -2.52 2.83 9.36
C LEU A 230 -3.31 1.53 9.56
N MET A 231 -3.83 0.94 8.48
CA MET A 231 -4.58 -0.32 8.53
C MET A 231 -3.64 -1.52 8.75
N GLN A 232 -4.16 -2.55 9.40
CA GLN A 232 -3.44 -3.80 9.59
C GLN A 232 -3.21 -4.47 8.23
N ARG A 233 -1.96 -4.82 7.92
CA ARG A 233 -1.64 -5.56 6.70
C ARG A 233 -2.20 -6.96 6.80
N ALA A 234 -2.81 -7.44 5.71
CA ALA A 234 -3.20 -8.83 5.61
C ALA A 234 -1.94 -9.71 5.64
N PRO A 235 -1.99 -10.86 6.33
CA PRO A 235 -0.84 -11.75 6.44
C PRO A 235 -0.42 -12.25 5.06
N ASP A 236 0.88 -12.45 4.83
CA ASP A 236 1.40 -12.83 3.51
C ASP A 236 0.76 -14.13 2.98
N VAL A 237 0.40 -15.06 3.88
CA VAL A 237 -0.30 -16.30 3.54
C VAL A 237 -1.69 -16.02 2.96
N ALA A 238 -2.40 -14.99 3.43
CA ALA A 238 -3.71 -14.65 2.88
C ALA A 238 -3.63 -14.18 1.43
N PHE A 239 -2.54 -13.55 1.00
CA PHE A 239 -2.32 -13.20 -0.40
C PHE A 239 -2.02 -14.40 -1.31
N GLN A 240 -1.59 -15.53 -0.73
CA GLN A 240 -1.29 -16.74 -1.48
C GLN A 240 -2.46 -17.73 -1.50
N VAL A 241 -3.31 -17.73 -0.46
CA VAL A 241 -4.34 -18.75 -0.23
C VAL A 241 -5.78 -18.19 -0.33
N ALA A 242 -6.01 -16.91 -0.04
CA ALA A 242 -7.35 -16.30 -0.06
C ALA A 242 -7.75 -15.83 -1.48
N ASN A 243 -7.69 -16.75 -2.43
CA ASN A 243 -8.08 -16.55 -3.83
C ASN A 243 -9.45 -17.18 -4.11
N VAL A 244 -10.36 -17.14 -3.15
CA VAL A 244 -11.73 -17.66 -3.32
C VAL A 244 -12.71 -16.59 -2.87
N VAL A 245 -13.71 -16.33 -3.71
CA VAL A 245 -14.83 -15.43 -3.39
C VAL A 245 -16.15 -16.19 -3.40
N PRO A 246 -17.10 -15.90 -2.50
CA PRO A 246 -18.41 -16.54 -2.49
C PRO A 246 -19.24 -16.10 -3.71
N GLY A 247 -19.39 -16.99 -4.69
CA GLY A 247 -20.17 -16.77 -5.89
C GLY A 247 -21.68 -17.01 -5.70
N PRO A 248 -22.44 -16.94 -6.81
CA PRO A 248 -23.84 -17.34 -6.86
C PRO A 248 -24.06 -18.76 -6.31
N ASP A 249 -25.22 -18.99 -5.68
CA ASP A 249 -25.60 -20.27 -5.07
C ASP A 249 -24.58 -20.80 -4.03
N GLN A 250 -23.83 -19.89 -3.39
CA GLN A 250 -22.74 -20.20 -2.44
C GLN A 250 -21.61 -21.02 -3.07
N ARG A 251 -21.52 -21.08 -4.41
CA ARG A 251 -20.42 -21.72 -5.10
C ARG A 251 -19.16 -20.87 -4.96
N PRO A 252 -18.04 -21.41 -4.46
CA PRO A 252 -16.77 -20.69 -4.44
C PRO A 252 -16.29 -20.44 -5.87
N LEU A 253 -15.90 -19.19 -6.16
CA LEU A 253 -15.21 -18.83 -7.41
C LEU A 253 -13.72 -18.65 -7.11
N SER A 254 -12.86 -19.23 -7.94
CA SER A 254 -11.42 -19.09 -7.79
C SER A 254 -10.91 -17.84 -8.51
N VAL A 255 -10.10 -17.04 -7.81
CA VAL A 255 -9.36 -15.91 -8.36
C VAL A 255 -8.03 -16.44 -8.89
N ASP A 256 -8.01 -16.85 -10.15
CA ASP A 256 -6.85 -17.43 -10.82
C ASP A 256 -5.70 -16.43 -10.96
N LYS A 257 -6.05 -15.15 -11.20
CA LYS A 257 -5.07 -14.07 -11.39
C LYS A 257 -5.64 -12.73 -10.97
N PHE A 258 -4.82 -11.93 -10.30
CA PHE A 258 -5.14 -10.54 -10.00
C PHE A 258 -3.89 -9.67 -10.08
N ASN A 259 -3.93 -8.61 -10.89
CA ASN A 259 -2.80 -7.69 -11.01
C ASN A 259 -3.22 -6.27 -11.38
N VAL A 260 -2.33 -5.32 -11.07
CA VAL A 260 -2.46 -3.93 -11.48
C VAL A 260 -1.65 -3.69 -12.74
N TYR A 261 -2.20 -2.96 -13.70
CA TYR A 261 -1.48 -2.47 -14.87
C TYR A 261 -1.89 -1.06 -15.23
N LYS A 262 -1.09 -0.35 -16.02
CA LYS A 262 -1.41 0.98 -16.55
C LYS A 262 -1.91 0.83 -17.98
N GLU A 263 -3.04 1.44 -18.31
CA GLU A 263 -3.57 1.47 -19.68
C GLU A 263 -2.60 2.23 -20.59
N LYS A 264 -2.22 1.60 -21.70
CA LYS A 264 -1.21 2.13 -22.64
C LYS A 264 -1.79 2.46 -24.00
N ASP A 265 -3.02 2.04 -24.27
CA ASP A 265 -3.69 2.37 -25.52
C ASP A 265 -4.22 3.81 -25.47
N GLU A 266 -3.61 4.69 -26.26
CA GLU A 266 -3.97 6.12 -26.35
C GLU A 266 -5.37 6.35 -26.91
N GLN A 267 -5.95 5.38 -27.62
CA GLN A 267 -7.30 5.49 -28.17
C GLN A 267 -8.38 5.25 -27.09
N ARG A 268 -7.99 4.74 -25.93
CA ARG A 268 -8.92 4.45 -24.84
C ARG A 268 -9.19 5.69 -24.00
N PRO A 269 -10.45 5.91 -23.56
CA PRO A 269 -10.79 7.03 -22.69
C PRO A 269 -10.09 6.96 -21.32
N ASP A 270 -9.62 5.77 -20.92
CA ASP A 270 -8.89 5.50 -19.70
C ASP A 270 -7.36 5.38 -19.92
N PHE A 271 -6.82 5.89 -21.03
CA PHE A 271 -5.38 5.95 -21.28
C PHE A 271 -4.62 6.53 -20.06
N GLY A 272 -3.53 5.86 -19.71
CA GLY A 272 -2.66 6.25 -18.61
C GLY A 272 -3.23 6.01 -17.21
N ARG A 273 -4.47 5.53 -17.07
CA ARG A 273 -5.06 5.16 -15.78
C ARG A 273 -4.57 3.77 -15.36
N TYR A 274 -4.46 3.56 -14.06
CA TYR A 274 -4.20 2.23 -13.50
C TYR A 274 -5.50 1.43 -13.44
N LYS A 275 -5.42 0.16 -13.81
CA LYS A 275 -6.53 -0.78 -13.90
C LYS A 275 -6.23 -2.03 -13.10
N PHE A 276 -7.26 -2.59 -12.49
CA PHE A 276 -7.24 -3.96 -12.03
C PHE A 276 -7.55 -4.88 -13.19
N TYR A 277 -6.77 -5.94 -13.29
CA TYR A 277 -7.07 -7.12 -14.08
C TYR A 277 -7.38 -8.26 -13.13
N ALA A 278 -8.44 -9.01 -13.41
CA ALA A 278 -8.79 -10.22 -12.71
C ALA A 278 -9.13 -11.34 -13.70
N GLU A 279 -8.70 -12.55 -13.37
CA GLU A 279 -9.17 -13.80 -13.96
C GLU A 279 -9.84 -14.60 -12.85
N VAL A 280 -11.14 -14.86 -13.00
CA VAL A 280 -11.97 -15.51 -11.98
C VAL A 280 -12.77 -16.62 -12.64
N ASP A 281 -12.59 -17.87 -12.22
CA ASP A 281 -13.18 -19.06 -12.87
C ASP A 281 -12.93 -19.05 -14.40
N GLY A 282 -11.74 -18.62 -14.83
CA GLY A 282 -11.38 -18.45 -16.25
C GLY A 282 -12.00 -17.24 -16.97
N GLN A 283 -12.88 -16.47 -16.33
CA GLN A 283 -13.42 -15.24 -16.88
C GLN A 283 -12.45 -14.07 -16.67
N LYS A 284 -12.04 -13.44 -17.77
CA LYS A 284 -11.09 -12.31 -17.77
C LYS A 284 -11.82 -10.98 -17.79
N MET A 285 -11.44 -10.09 -16.88
CA MET A 285 -12.04 -8.77 -16.78
C MET A 285 -11.06 -7.71 -16.30
N SER A 286 -11.33 -6.45 -16.65
CA SER A 286 -10.58 -5.31 -16.15
C SER A 286 -11.48 -4.12 -15.85
N THR A 287 -11.05 -3.29 -14.90
CA THR A 287 -11.71 -2.03 -14.54
C THR A 287 -10.69 -1.01 -14.06
N VAL A 288 -11.03 0.28 -14.17
CA VAL A 288 -10.19 1.37 -13.66
C VAL A 288 -10.16 1.30 -12.15
N ALA A 289 -8.97 1.25 -11.56
CA ALA A 289 -8.78 1.13 -10.13
C ALA A 289 -8.87 2.52 -9.48
N SER A 290 -9.65 2.64 -8.41
CA SER A 290 -9.68 3.87 -7.62
C SER A 290 -8.34 4.07 -6.90
N ARG A 291 -8.00 5.31 -6.55
CA ARG A 291 -6.78 5.59 -5.77
C ARG A 291 -6.79 4.86 -4.42
N GLN A 292 -7.95 4.76 -3.78
CA GLN A 292 -8.09 4.06 -2.50
C GLN A 292 -7.81 2.58 -2.66
N ASP A 293 -8.32 1.94 -3.72
CA ASP A 293 -8.11 0.51 -3.94
C ASP A 293 -6.68 0.20 -4.38
N LEU A 294 -6.04 1.08 -5.16
CA LEU A 294 -4.62 0.96 -5.50
C LEU A 294 -3.77 1.01 -4.24
N ASN A 295 -4.04 1.97 -3.35
CA ASN A 295 -3.37 2.04 -2.07
C ASN A 295 -3.61 0.77 -1.25
N ALA A 296 -4.86 0.27 -1.21
CA ALA A 296 -5.20 -0.95 -0.48
C ALA A 296 -4.44 -2.19 -0.99
N TYR A 297 -4.29 -2.29 -2.31
CA TYR A 297 -3.52 -3.33 -2.98
C TYR A 297 -2.01 -3.22 -2.66
N PHE A 298 -1.40 -2.05 -2.87
CA PHE A 298 0.05 -1.88 -2.68
C PHE A 298 0.47 -1.92 -1.21
N ASP A 299 -0.41 -1.47 -0.31
CA ASP A 299 -0.17 -1.52 1.14
C ASP A 299 -0.54 -2.88 1.74
N ARG A 300 -1.07 -3.80 0.93
CA ARG A 300 -1.49 -5.15 1.31
C ARG A 300 -2.50 -5.19 2.46
N VAL A 301 -3.42 -4.23 2.49
CA VAL A 301 -4.47 -4.17 3.53
C VAL A 301 -5.79 -4.80 3.07
N GLN A 302 -5.89 -5.12 1.77
CA GLN A 302 -6.98 -5.92 1.21
C GLN A 302 -6.40 -7.04 0.35
N THR A 303 -6.98 -8.24 0.46
CA THR A 303 -6.58 -9.40 -0.35
C THR A 303 -7.08 -9.27 -1.80
N PRO A 304 -6.50 -10.04 -2.74
CA PRO A 304 -7.02 -10.10 -4.11
C PRO A 304 -8.51 -10.46 -4.16
N GLY A 305 -8.95 -11.44 -3.37
CA GLY A 305 -10.37 -11.81 -3.27
C GLY A 305 -11.25 -10.63 -2.84
N GLN A 306 -10.87 -9.90 -1.78
CA GLN A 306 -11.63 -8.72 -1.33
C GLN A 306 -11.69 -7.62 -2.39
N LEU A 307 -10.57 -7.37 -3.09
CA LEU A 307 -10.54 -6.40 -4.18
C LEU A 307 -11.37 -6.86 -5.37
N VAL A 308 -11.42 -8.17 -5.64
CA VAL A 308 -12.29 -8.76 -6.65
C VAL A 308 -13.76 -8.54 -6.31
N GLU A 309 -14.18 -8.87 -5.08
CA GLU A 309 -15.56 -8.67 -4.65
C GLU A 309 -15.99 -7.20 -4.79
N LYS A 310 -15.11 -6.28 -4.38
CA LYS A 310 -15.39 -4.84 -4.42
C LYS A 310 -15.48 -4.29 -5.84
N ASN A 311 -14.54 -4.66 -6.72
CA ASN A 311 -14.37 -4.01 -8.03
C ASN A 311 -15.06 -4.76 -9.19
N PHE A 312 -15.34 -6.05 -9.01
CA PHE A 312 -15.91 -6.92 -10.04
C PHE A 312 -17.19 -7.63 -9.59
N GLY A 313 -17.66 -7.39 -8.36
CA GLY A 313 -18.81 -8.10 -7.80
C GLY A 313 -20.10 -8.00 -8.62
N GLU A 314 -20.36 -6.87 -9.30
CA GLU A 314 -21.50 -6.76 -10.23
C GLU A 314 -21.37 -7.73 -11.40
N ARG A 315 -20.22 -7.72 -12.08
CA ARG A 315 -19.96 -8.57 -13.27
C ARG A 315 -19.91 -10.06 -12.95
N LEU A 316 -19.54 -10.39 -11.72
CA LEU A 316 -19.51 -11.75 -11.18
C LEU A 316 -20.83 -12.13 -10.50
N HIS A 317 -21.80 -11.22 -10.47
CA HIS A 317 -23.12 -11.37 -9.85
C HIS A 317 -23.04 -11.83 -8.39
N LEU A 318 -22.06 -11.33 -7.64
CA LEU A 318 -21.79 -11.78 -6.27
C LEU A 318 -22.86 -11.29 -5.31
N PRO A 319 -23.36 -12.13 -4.38
CA PRO A 319 -24.26 -11.68 -3.33
C PRO A 319 -23.69 -10.53 -2.50
N SER A 320 -22.38 -10.54 -2.20
CA SER A 320 -21.73 -9.49 -1.41
C SER A 320 -21.80 -8.12 -2.07
N HIS A 321 -21.81 -8.05 -3.41
CA HIS A 321 -22.00 -6.79 -4.13
C HIS A 321 -23.36 -6.16 -3.84
N TYR A 322 -24.43 -6.95 -3.76
CA TYR A 322 -25.79 -6.42 -3.62
C TYR A 322 -26.20 -6.11 -2.18
N GLN A 323 -25.52 -6.70 -1.19
CA GLN A 323 -25.79 -6.48 0.24
C GLN A 323 -25.62 -5.03 0.70
N GLN A 324 -24.83 -4.22 -0.03
CA GLN A 324 -24.63 -2.81 0.27
C GLN A 324 -25.84 -1.93 -0.09
N PHE A 325 -26.75 -2.41 -0.95
CA PHE A 325 -27.89 -1.63 -1.41
C PHE A 325 -29.13 -1.95 -0.56
N ARG A 326 -29.62 -0.94 0.14
CA ARG A 326 -30.83 -1.04 0.97
C ARG A 326 -31.74 0.16 0.70
N LEU A 327 -33.04 -0.12 0.60
CA LEU A 327 -34.04 0.94 0.48
C LEU A 327 -34.05 1.79 1.76
N PRO A 328 -34.37 3.09 1.66
CA PRO A 328 -34.63 3.92 2.83
C PRO A 328 -35.74 3.33 3.71
N GLU A 329 -35.67 3.63 5.01
CA GLU A 329 -36.69 3.22 5.96
C GLU A 329 -38.07 3.77 5.57
N GLY A 330 -39.12 2.96 5.71
CA GLY A 330 -40.49 3.30 5.31
C GLY A 330 -40.85 3.00 3.85
N VAL A 331 -39.89 2.55 3.02
CA VAL A 331 -40.19 2.13 1.64
C VAL A 331 -40.40 0.61 1.57
N GLU A 332 -41.64 0.23 1.31
CA GLU A 332 -42.04 -1.17 1.18
C GLU A 332 -41.52 -1.81 -0.12
N ALA A 333 -41.23 -3.11 -0.08
CA ALA A 333 -40.84 -3.89 -1.25
C ALA A 333 -41.89 -3.86 -2.38
N SER A 334 -43.17 -3.77 -2.00
CA SER A 334 -44.31 -3.69 -2.92
C SER A 334 -44.33 -2.40 -3.75
N ALA A 335 -43.70 -1.33 -3.27
CA ALA A 335 -43.55 -0.07 -4.00
C ALA A 335 -42.68 -0.25 -5.26
N VAL A 336 -41.77 -1.23 -5.26
CA VAL A 336 -40.79 -1.41 -6.32
C VAL A 336 -41.33 -2.28 -7.46
N ARG A 337 -41.21 -1.75 -8.67
CA ARG A 337 -41.56 -2.43 -9.91
C ARG A 337 -40.38 -2.48 -10.86
N ILE A 338 -40.06 -3.69 -11.32
CA ILE A 338 -39.10 -3.94 -12.41
C ILE A 338 -39.89 -4.50 -13.59
N ALA A 339 -39.83 -3.82 -14.73
CA ALA A 339 -40.57 -4.20 -15.93
C ALA A 339 -39.80 -3.88 -17.19
N LYS A 340 -39.94 -4.73 -18.21
CA LYS A 340 -39.41 -4.47 -19.54
C LYS A 340 -40.27 -3.39 -20.21
N ASP A 341 -39.64 -2.30 -20.62
CA ASP A 341 -40.29 -1.25 -21.38
C ASP A 341 -40.50 -1.72 -22.82
N ARG A 342 -41.72 -1.53 -23.33
CA ARG A 342 -42.13 -2.03 -24.66
C ARG A 342 -41.55 -1.21 -25.80
N SER A 343 -41.16 0.04 -25.52
CA SER A 343 -40.63 0.96 -26.54
C SER A 343 -39.21 0.61 -26.95
N ASP A 344 -38.36 0.27 -25.99
CA ASP A 344 -36.91 0.07 -26.19
C ASP A 344 -36.43 -1.33 -25.78
N ASN A 345 -37.33 -2.21 -25.33
CA ASN A 345 -37.04 -3.56 -24.85
C ASN A 345 -36.03 -3.61 -23.68
N LYS A 346 -35.84 -2.51 -22.94
CA LYS A 346 -34.93 -2.46 -21.79
C LYS A 346 -35.67 -2.71 -20.49
N TRP A 347 -35.02 -3.41 -19.55
CA TRP A 347 -35.55 -3.58 -18.21
C TRP A 347 -35.38 -2.27 -17.44
N LYS A 348 -36.47 -1.79 -16.84
CA LYS A 348 -36.47 -0.55 -16.05
C LYS A 348 -37.04 -0.79 -14.66
N VAL A 349 -36.46 -0.11 -13.67
CA VAL A 349 -36.91 -0.07 -12.29
C VAL A 349 -37.59 1.27 -12.00
N SER A 350 -38.69 1.22 -11.22
CA SER A 350 -39.40 2.40 -10.70
C SER A 350 -39.97 2.08 -9.32
N ALA A 351 -40.15 3.08 -8.47
CA ALA A 351 -40.81 2.94 -7.17
C ALA A 351 -42.02 3.88 -7.06
N ASP A 352 -43.11 3.39 -6.48
CA ASP A 352 -44.31 4.16 -6.15
C ASP A 352 -44.35 4.44 -4.65
N LEU A 353 -44.13 5.70 -4.26
CA LEU A 353 -43.98 6.14 -2.87
C LEU A 353 -45.31 6.68 -2.29
N GLY A 354 -46.44 6.35 -2.91
CA GLY A 354 -47.76 6.75 -2.43
C GLY A 354 -47.94 8.27 -2.50
N GLU A 355 -48.09 8.91 -1.34
CA GLU A 355 -48.29 10.37 -1.24
C GLU A 355 -47.09 11.17 -1.77
N HIS A 356 -45.89 10.60 -1.80
CA HIS A 356 -44.72 11.26 -2.38
C HIS A 356 -44.61 11.08 -3.90
N GLY A 357 -45.56 10.38 -4.53
CA GLY A 357 -45.59 10.15 -5.97
C GLY A 357 -44.68 8.99 -6.42
N ARG A 358 -44.42 8.93 -7.73
CA ARG A 358 -43.68 7.83 -8.36
C ARG A 358 -42.35 8.32 -8.93
N THR A 359 -41.30 7.52 -8.75
CA THR A 359 -39.98 7.81 -9.35
C THR A 359 -40.02 7.66 -10.86
N ASP A 360 -39.08 8.33 -11.53
CA ASP A 360 -38.77 8.04 -12.92
C ASP A 360 -38.31 6.59 -13.11
N LYS A 361 -38.49 6.08 -14.34
CA LYS A 361 -38.05 4.74 -14.72
C LYS A 361 -36.56 4.78 -15.08
N LYS A 362 -35.72 4.06 -14.35
CA LYS A 362 -34.29 3.91 -14.67
C LYS A 362 -34.00 2.55 -15.29
N GLU A 363 -33.24 2.55 -16.38
CA GLU A 363 -32.73 1.33 -17.01
C GLU A 363 -31.74 0.60 -16.10
N ILE A 364 -31.86 -0.72 -16.00
CA ILE A 364 -30.92 -1.56 -15.25
C ILE A 364 -29.88 -2.19 -16.18
N SER A 365 -28.67 -2.42 -15.66
CA SER A 365 -27.58 -3.04 -16.42
C SER A 365 -27.91 -4.49 -16.77
N PHE A 366 -27.21 -5.03 -17.77
CA PHE A 366 -27.31 -6.46 -18.11
C PHE A 366 -26.95 -7.34 -16.90
N ASP A 367 -25.85 -7.01 -16.21
CA ASP A 367 -25.36 -7.77 -15.06
C ASP A 367 -26.37 -7.77 -13.91
N ASP A 368 -27.00 -6.62 -13.62
CA ASP A 368 -28.05 -6.53 -12.61
C ASP A 368 -29.32 -7.30 -13.00
N GLY A 369 -29.69 -7.27 -14.29
CA GLY A 369 -30.78 -8.10 -14.81
C GLY A 369 -30.47 -9.59 -14.68
N PHE A 370 -29.24 -10.00 -14.97
CA PHE A 370 -28.80 -11.38 -14.81
C PHE A 370 -28.79 -11.80 -13.33
N ALA A 371 -28.28 -10.93 -12.46
CA ALA A 371 -28.26 -11.13 -11.02
C ALA A 371 -29.67 -11.33 -10.42
N LEU A 372 -30.64 -10.55 -10.91
CA LEU A 372 -32.03 -10.60 -10.47
C LEU A 372 -32.78 -11.82 -11.02
N PHE A 373 -32.69 -12.08 -12.33
CA PHE A 373 -33.56 -13.06 -13.01
C PHE A 373 -32.95 -14.45 -13.14
N LYS A 374 -31.62 -14.57 -13.18
CA LYS A 374 -30.92 -15.84 -13.42
C LYS A 374 -30.27 -16.39 -12.16
N THR A 375 -29.30 -15.68 -11.59
CA THR A 375 -28.56 -16.17 -10.42
C THR A 375 -29.30 -15.93 -9.11
N LYS A 376 -30.30 -15.02 -9.10
CA LYS A 376 -31.07 -14.64 -7.91
C LYS A 376 -30.19 -14.17 -6.74
N THR A 377 -29.04 -13.57 -7.05
CA THR A 377 -28.12 -12.99 -6.07
C THR A 377 -28.46 -11.55 -5.72
N ALA A 378 -29.32 -10.91 -6.52
CA ALA A 378 -29.90 -9.60 -6.24
C ALA A 378 -31.42 -9.70 -6.05
N THR A 379 -31.97 -8.91 -5.13
CA THR A 379 -33.41 -8.73 -4.96
C THR A 379 -33.90 -7.47 -5.67
N ARG A 380 -35.22 -7.33 -5.91
CA ARG A 380 -35.74 -6.12 -6.57
C ARG A 380 -35.45 -4.87 -5.74
N GLU A 381 -35.48 -5.01 -4.42
CA GLU A 381 -35.29 -3.93 -3.45
C GLU A 381 -33.84 -3.44 -3.51
N GLN A 382 -32.88 -4.37 -3.62
CA GLN A 382 -31.46 -4.03 -3.81
C GLN A 382 -31.23 -3.32 -5.15
N ILE A 383 -31.86 -3.80 -6.24
CA ILE A 383 -31.78 -3.13 -7.54
C ILE A 383 -32.41 -1.72 -7.45
N ALA A 384 -33.59 -1.56 -6.85
CA ALA A 384 -34.18 -0.25 -6.67
C ALA A 384 -33.32 0.67 -5.79
N ALA A 385 -32.73 0.16 -4.71
CA ALA A 385 -31.84 0.94 -3.86
C ALA A 385 -30.58 1.41 -4.62
N LYS A 386 -30.01 0.58 -5.50
CA LYS A 386 -28.86 0.93 -6.35
C LYS A 386 -29.19 2.07 -7.31
N TYR A 387 -30.35 2.03 -7.97
CA TYR A 387 -30.69 2.99 -9.04
C TYR A 387 -31.50 4.20 -8.57
N LEU A 388 -32.44 3.99 -7.65
CA LEU A 388 -33.44 4.98 -7.23
C LEU A 388 -33.16 5.53 -5.82
N GLY A 389 -32.13 5.05 -5.11
CA GLY A 389 -31.92 5.39 -3.71
C GLY A 389 -31.85 6.89 -3.42
N GLU A 390 -31.21 7.68 -4.29
CA GLU A 390 -31.13 9.14 -4.16
C GLU A 390 -32.46 9.83 -4.48
N ASP A 391 -33.12 9.44 -5.57
CA ASP A 391 -34.43 9.96 -5.96
C ASP A 391 -35.46 9.71 -4.85
N ILE A 392 -35.50 8.49 -4.31
CA ILE A 392 -36.41 8.09 -3.23
C ILE A 392 -36.17 8.94 -1.99
N ARG A 393 -34.90 9.13 -1.56
CA ARG A 393 -34.59 10.00 -0.41
C ARG A 393 -35.03 11.44 -0.64
N THR A 394 -34.81 11.94 -1.86
CA THR A 394 -35.21 13.30 -2.24
C THR A 394 -36.73 13.47 -2.19
N MET A 395 -37.48 12.50 -2.73
CA MET A 395 -38.95 12.55 -2.75
C MET A 395 -39.56 12.40 -1.35
N LEU A 396 -39.02 11.53 -0.51
CA LEU A 396 -39.48 11.35 0.89
C LEU A 396 -39.21 12.58 1.77
N ASN A 397 -38.10 13.29 1.53
CA ASN A 397 -37.79 14.53 2.23
C ASN A 397 -38.54 15.75 1.65
N GLY A 398 -39.20 15.59 0.49
CA GLY A 398 -39.99 16.62 -0.16
C GLY A 398 -41.42 16.69 0.37
N PRO A 399 -42.17 17.75 0.01
CA PRO A 399 -43.58 17.86 0.38
C PRO A 399 -44.39 16.71 -0.24
N ALA A 400 -45.32 16.15 0.54
CA ALA A 400 -46.28 15.17 0.03
C ALA A 400 -47.12 15.82 -1.09
N MET A 401 -47.32 15.07 -2.18
CA MET A 401 -48.19 15.50 -3.27
C MET A 401 -49.63 15.43 -2.76
N ASN A 402 -50.26 16.59 -2.52
CA ASN A 402 -51.69 16.68 -2.26
C ASN A 402 -52.44 16.12 -3.47
N MET A 403 -52.92 14.87 -3.36
CA MET A 403 -53.89 14.32 -4.29
C MET A 403 -55.23 15.02 -4.08
N GLU A 404 -55.43 16.17 -4.71
CA GLU A 404 -56.78 16.64 -5.00
C GLU A 404 -57.44 15.61 -5.92
N ARG A 405 -58.22 14.70 -5.32
CA ARG A 405 -59.15 13.87 -6.06
C ARG A 405 -60.17 14.81 -6.69
N SER A 406 -59.92 15.23 -7.93
CA SER A 406 -60.93 15.81 -8.79
C SER A 406 -62.05 14.78 -8.93
N GLN A 407 -63.12 14.94 -8.13
CA GLN A 407 -64.39 14.32 -8.38
C GLN A 407 -64.90 14.86 -9.72
N SER A 408 -64.59 14.16 -10.81
CA SER A 408 -65.31 14.34 -12.06
C SER A 408 -66.72 13.79 -11.83
N MET A 409 -67.63 14.68 -11.43
CA MET A 409 -69.07 14.45 -11.51
C MET A 409 -69.39 14.02 -12.95
N LYS A 410 -69.85 12.78 -13.09
CA LYS A 410 -70.62 12.36 -14.26
C LYS A 410 -71.89 13.22 -14.26
N MET A 411 -72.07 14.02 -15.32
CA MET A 411 -73.38 14.49 -15.75
C MET A 411 -73.95 13.50 -16.75
#